data_AF-A0A645FWC7-F1
#
_entry.id   AF-A0A645FWC7-F1
#
_cell.length_a   1.000
_cell.length_b   1.000
_cell.length_c   1.000
_cell.angle_alpha   90.00
_cell.angle_beta   90.00
_cell.angle_gamma   90.00
#
_symmetry.space_group_name_H-M   'P 1'
#
loop_
_entity.id
_entity.type
_entity.pdbx_description
1 polymer ?
#
loop_
_entity_poly.entity_id
_entity_poly.type
_entity_poly.pdbx_seq_one_letter_code
_entity_poly.pdbx_strand_id
1 'polypeptide(L)'
;MIAIIAILAAILMPALSSARAAAKRTGCVNNLRQIGLALELYAPNNNYRLPWCLGNPTAPGDTAGLPTLHATLIEAGALPDNRIFQCPADESFFREHGTSYEWGASYVDDLNGRPIDKESKKILGVAIPVLFDYENWHGPADNVTSRNYLFLPSAVVTDPREAP
;
A
#
# COMPACT_ATOMS: atom_id res chain seq x y z
N MET A 1 4.77 -45.53 15.03
CA MET A 1 4.07 -44.25 15.29
C MET A 1 4.71 -43.05 14.58
N ILE A 2 6.04 -42.98 14.45
CA ILE A 2 6.75 -41.90 13.72
C ILE A 2 6.20 -41.69 12.30
N ALA A 3 5.86 -42.78 11.60
CA ALA A 3 5.25 -42.72 10.26
C ALA A 3 3.92 -41.94 10.19
N ILE A 4 3.09 -42.03 11.23
CA ILE A 4 1.79 -41.33 11.27
C ILE A 4 2.01 -39.83 11.49
N ILE A 5 2.94 -39.46 12.38
CA ILE A 5 3.31 -38.06 12.63
C ILE A 5 3.89 -37.44 11.36
N ALA A 6 4.72 -38.17 10.60
CA ALA A 6 5.29 -37.70 9.35
C ALA A 6 4.22 -37.41 8.27
N ILE A 7 3.21 -38.28 8.13
CA ILE A 7 2.10 -38.07 7.18
C ILE A 7 1.24 -36.86 7.58
N LEU A 8 0.92 -36.73 8.87
CA LEU A 8 0.16 -35.60 9.38
C LEU A 8 0.91 -34.27 9.18
N ALA A 9 2.22 -34.25 9.47
CA ALA A 9 3.07 -33.08 9.26
C ALA A 9 3.19 -32.71 7.77
N ALA A 10 3.25 -33.69 6.86
CA ALA A 10 3.31 -33.47 5.42
C ALA A 10 2.06 -32.78 4.87
N ILE A 11 0.88 -33.06 5.43
CA ILE A 11 -0.38 -32.38 5.05
C ILE A 11 -0.49 -31.00 5.73
N LEU A 12 0.06 -30.84 6.94
CA LEU A 12 -0.01 -29.60 7.70
C LEU A 12 0.90 -28.50 7.15
N MET A 13 2.06 -28.86 6.60
CA MET A 13 3.05 -27.91 6.06
C MET A 13 2.54 -27.06 4.89
N PRO A 14 1.94 -27.62 3.82
CA PRO A 14 1.38 -26.80 2.73
C PRO A 14 0.24 -25.91 3.22
N ALA A 15 -0.65 -26.42 4.08
CA ALA A 15 -1.73 -25.62 4.67
C ALA A 15 -1.19 -24.44 5.50
N LEU A 16 -0.13 -24.66 6.28
CA LEU A 16 0.52 -23.62 7.07
C LEU A 16 1.21 -22.57 6.19
N SER A 17 1.81 -22.97 5.08
CA SER A 17 2.44 -22.04 4.13
C SER A 17 1.40 -21.10 3.50
N SER A 18 0.25 -21.62 3.06
CA SER A 18 -0.86 -20.83 2.54
C SER A 18 -1.47 -19.92 3.61
N ALA A 19 -1.63 -20.41 4.84
CA ALA A 19 -2.12 -19.61 5.96
C ALA A 19 -1.19 -18.43 6.28
N ARG A 20 0.13 -18.63 6.26
CA ARG A 20 1.12 -17.55 6.45
C ARG A 20 1.04 -16.52 5.33
N ALA A 21 0.92 -16.96 4.07
CA ALA A 21 0.78 -16.04 2.93
C ALA A 21 -0.50 -15.20 3.04
N ALA A 22 -1.62 -15.81 3.41
CA ALA A 22 -2.87 -15.11 3.66
C ALA A 22 -2.74 -14.11 4.82
N ALA A 23 -2.11 -14.51 5.93
CA ALA A 23 -1.87 -13.62 7.07
C ALA A 23 -1.00 -12.40 6.70
N LYS A 24 0.07 -12.62 5.93
CA LYS A 24 0.90 -11.53 5.40
C LYS A 24 0.09 -10.56 4.52
N ARG A 25 -0.77 -11.09 3.65
CA ARG A 25 -1.68 -10.27 2.81
C ARG A 25 -2.67 -9.47 3.65
N THR A 26 -3.30 -10.09 4.64
CA THR A 26 -4.20 -9.38 5.56
C THR A 26 -3.48 -8.25 6.29
N GLY A 27 -2.24 -8.47 6.73
CA GLY A 27 -1.41 -7.43 7.34
C GLY A 27 -1.11 -6.28 6.37
N CYS A 28 -0.77 -6.59 5.12
CA CYS A 28 -0.57 -5.59 4.06
C CYS A 28 -1.83 -4.73 3.83
N VAL A 29 -2.99 -5.39 3.66
CA VAL A 29 -4.27 -4.70 3.48
C VAL A 29 -4.60 -3.80 4.68
N ASN A 30 -4.32 -4.25 5.90
CA ASN A 30 -4.52 -3.44 7.10
C ASN A 30 -3.59 -2.22 7.15
N ASN A 31 -2.34 -2.36 6.71
CA ASN A 31 -1.39 -1.27 6.59
C ASN A 31 -1.86 -0.23 5.55
N LEU A 32 -2.31 -0.66 4.37
CA LEU A 32 -2.88 0.23 3.36
C LEU A 32 -4.10 1.00 3.90
N ARG A 33 -5.02 0.34 4.62
CA ARG A 33 -6.16 1.03 5.25
C ARG A 33 -5.71 2.10 6.26
N GLN A 34 -4.70 1.81 7.08
CA GLN A 34 -4.14 2.79 8.02
C GLN A 34 -3.51 3.97 7.30
N ILE A 35 -2.85 3.75 6.16
CA ILE A 35 -2.33 4.85 5.32
C ILE A 35 -3.49 5.68 4.76
N GLY A 36 -4.59 5.07 4.32
CA GLY A 36 -5.81 5.78 3.91
C GLY A 36 -6.36 6.68 5.02
N LEU A 37 -6.45 6.16 6.24
CA LEU A 37 -6.84 6.96 7.41
C LEU A 37 -5.85 8.10 7.70
N ALA A 38 -4.55 7.88 7.53
CA ALA A 38 -3.56 8.94 7.69
C ALA A 38 -3.72 10.05 6.64
N LEU A 39 -4.08 9.71 5.40
CA LEU A 39 -4.41 10.69 4.36
C LEU A 39 -5.69 11.47 4.70
N GLU A 40 -6.69 10.82 5.30
CA GLU A 40 -7.89 11.50 5.81
C GLU A 40 -7.59 12.46 6.96
N LEU A 41 -6.63 12.13 7.84
CA LEU A 41 -6.15 13.01 8.90
C LEU A 41 -5.30 14.17 8.36
N TYR A 42 -4.54 13.93 7.30
CA TYR A 42 -3.73 14.93 6.61
C TYR A 42 -4.59 15.99 5.92
N ALA A 43 -5.66 15.58 5.24
CA ALA A 43 -6.41 16.43 4.31
C ALA A 43 -6.97 17.73 4.93
N PRO A 44 -7.62 17.74 6.11
CA PRO A 44 -8.19 18.96 6.70
C PRO A 44 -7.16 20.06 6.98
N ASN A 45 -5.94 19.67 7.37
CA ASN A 45 -4.85 20.59 7.67
C ASN A 45 -4.11 21.08 6.42
N ASN A 46 -4.43 20.50 5.26
CA ASN A 46 -3.74 20.75 3.98
C ASN A 46 -4.74 21.12 2.87
N ASN A 47 -5.75 21.93 3.21
CA ASN A 47 -6.76 22.44 2.27
C ASN A 47 -7.54 21.35 1.51
N TYR A 48 -7.72 20.18 2.12
CA TYR A 48 -8.37 19.02 1.52
C TYR A 48 -7.74 18.62 0.19
N ARG A 49 -6.41 18.55 0.15
CA ARG A 49 -5.65 18.10 -1.01
C ARG A 49 -4.76 16.92 -0.67
N LEU A 50 -4.46 16.11 -1.67
CA LEU A 50 -3.47 15.06 -1.54
C LEU A 50 -2.05 15.64 -1.34
N PRO A 51 -1.18 14.95 -0.60
CA PRO A 51 0.21 15.32 -0.43
C PRO A 51 0.93 15.54 -1.77
N TRP A 52 1.88 16.46 -1.78
CA TRP A 52 2.81 16.63 -2.89
C TRP A 52 4.10 15.87 -2.57
N CYS A 53 4.19 14.63 -3.02
CA CYS A 53 5.27 13.73 -2.63
C CYS A 53 5.72 12.83 -3.77
N LEU A 54 6.86 12.19 -3.56
CA LEU A 54 7.52 11.32 -4.52
C LEU A 54 6.80 9.96 -4.62
N GLY A 55 6.66 9.45 -5.84
CA GLY A 55 5.90 8.24 -6.12
C GLY A 55 6.52 6.96 -5.58
N ASN A 56 7.80 6.73 -5.89
CA ASN A 56 8.71 5.78 -5.22
C ASN A 56 10.13 6.10 -5.74
N PRO A 57 11.18 6.05 -4.91
CA PRO A 57 12.56 6.36 -5.30
C PRO A 57 13.11 5.66 -6.57
N THR A 58 12.49 4.60 -7.07
CA THR A 58 13.02 3.81 -8.22
C THR A 58 12.50 4.26 -9.60
N ALA A 59 11.52 5.18 -9.70
CA ALA A 59 11.05 5.69 -11.00
C ALA A 59 12.10 6.64 -11.62
N PRO A 60 12.84 6.25 -12.68
CA PRO A 60 13.88 7.08 -13.24
C PRO A 60 13.22 8.15 -14.11
N GLY A 61 13.02 9.36 -13.59
CA GLY A 61 12.63 10.49 -14.45
C GLY A 61 12.04 11.73 -13.80
N ASP A 62 11.47 11.69 -12.60
CA ASP A 62 10.76 12.89 -12.10
C ASP A 62 10.86 13.09 -10.58
N THR A 63 11.02 14.36 -10.18
CA THR A 63 10.98 14.92 -8.81
C THR A 63 12.26 14.89 -7.95
N ALA A 64 13.35 15.47 -8.46
CA ALA A 64 14.55 15.78 -7.68
C ALA A 64 14.23 16.73 -6.49
N GLY A 65 13.93 16.17 -5.32
CA GLY A 65 13.81 16.89 -4.05
C GLY A 65 12.45 16.81 -3.33
N LEU A 66 11.47 16.05 -3.84
CA LEU A 66 10.23 15.84 -3.11
C LEU A 66 10.41 14.87 -1.93
N PRO A 67 9.73 15.11 -0.79
CA PRO A 67 9.69 14.14 0.29
C PRO A 67 8.95 12.87 -0.17
N THR A 68 9.28 11.74 0.46
CA THR A 68 8.47 10.53 0.35
C THR A 68 7.11 10.77 1.00
N LEU A 69 6.09 10.01 0.58
CA LEU A 69 4.76 10.10 1.20
C LEU A 69 4.83 9.91 2.73
N HIS A 70 5.60 8.92 3.19
CA HIS A 70 5.73 8.67 4.63
C HIS A 70 6.35 9.86 5.36
N ALA A 71 7.37 10.52 4.78
CA ALA A 71 7.96 11.71 5.38
C ALA A 71 6.93 12.85 5.48
N THR A 72 6.15 13.08 4.41
CA THR A 72 5.11 14.12 4.41
C THR A 72 4.02 13.87 5.46
N LEU A 73 3.57 12.62 5.62
CA LEU A 73 2.54 12.28 6.62
C LEU A 73 3.08 12.37 8.05
N ILE A 74 4.36 12.03 8.27
CA ILE A 74 5.00 12.17 9.58
C ILE A 74 5.17 13.66 9.94
N GLU A 75 5.67 14.47 9.00
CA GLU A 75 5.86 15.92 9.21
C GLU A 75 4.52 16.62 9.48
N ALA A 76 3.45 16.21 8.81
CA ALA A 76 2.10 16.70 9.06
C ALA A 76 1.46 16.21 10.36
N GLY A 77 2.14 15.33 11.12
CA GLY A 77 1.63 14.74 12.36
C GLY A 77 0.51 13.71 12.17
N ALA A 78 0.31 13.22 10.94
CA ALA A 78 -0.68 12.18 10.65
C ALA A 78 -0.17 10.78 11.03
N LEU A 79 1.14 10.59 11.10
CA LEU A 79 1.79 9.34 11.47
C LEU A 79 2.97 9.54 12.43
N PRO A 80 3.23 8.59 13.35
CA PRO A 80 4.38 8.66 14.24
C PRO A 80 5.69 8.17 13.58
N ASP A 81 5.60 7.22 12.64
CA ASP A 81 6.73 6.63 11.93
C ASP A 81 6.30 6.05 10.57
N ASN A 82 7.24 5.44 9.83
CA ASN A 82 6.98 4.84 8.53
C ASN A 82 6.76 3.32 8.57
N ARG A 83 6.60 2.70 9.74
CA ARG A 83 6.52 1.23 9.84
C ARG A 83 5.32 0.64 9.13
N ILE A 84 4.21 1.38 9.07
CA ILE A 84 3.02 0.96 8.33
C ILE A 84 3.26 0.94 6.82
N PHE A 85 4.33 1.56 6.31
CA PHE A 85 4.73 1.48 4.91
C PHE A 85 5.44 0.17 4.56
N GLN A 86 5.65 -0.73 5.52
CA GLN A 86 6.20 -2.06 5.26
C GLN A 86 5.10 -3.07 4.96
N CYS A 87 5.17 -3.75 3.82
CA CYS A 87 4.37 -4.94 3.57
C CYS A 87 4.97 -6.14 4.32
N PRO A 88 4.19 -6.95 5.07
CA PRO A 88 4.71 -8.14 5.75
C PRO A 88 5.24 -9.24 4.81
N ALA A 89 4.91 -9.16 3.52
CA ALA A 89 5.44 -10.04 2.48
C ALA A 89 6.70 -9.49 1.80
N ASP A 90 7.05 -8.24 2.04
CA ASP A 90 8.28 -7.63 1.57
C ASP A 90 9.46 -8.02 2.47
N GLU A 91 10.45 -8.68 1.88
CA GLU A 91 11.62 -9.17 2.58
C GLU A 91 12.81 -8.20 2.52
N SER A 92 12.86 -7.25 1.58
CA SER A 92 14.07 -6.46 1.33
C SER A 92 13.82 -5.05 0.85
N PHE A 93 12.79 -4.82 0.04
CA PHE A 93 12.56 -3.55 -0.65
C PHE A 93 12.34 -2.40 0.33
N PHE A 94 11.56 -2.63 1.40
CA PHE A 94 11.35 -1.66 2.47
C PHE A 94 12.65 -1.22 3.16
N ARG A 95 13.62 -2.13 3.33
CA ARG A 95 14.90 -1.80 3.99
C ARG A 95 15.75 -0.86 3.16
N GLU A 96 15.62 -0.94 1.84
CA GLU A 96 16.38 -0.13 0.90
C GLU A 96 15.67 1.21 0.63
N HIS A 97 14.35 1.21 0.51
CA HIS A 97 13.58 2.37 0.03
C HIS A 97 12.70 3.06 1.10
N GLY A 98 12.53 2.45 2.28
CA GLY A 98 11.69 2.96 3.36
C GLY A 98 10.18 2.88 3.08
N THR A 99 9.77 2.23 1.99
CA THR A 99 8.38 1.95 1.63
C THR A 99 8.29 0.67 0.82
N SER A 100 7.25 -0.11 1.05
CA SER A 100 6.83 -1.23 0.20
C SER A 100 5.76 -0.80 -0.81
N TYR A 101 5.26 0.43 -0.72
CA TYR A 101 4.16 0.90 -1.54
C TYR A 101 4.62 1.99 -2.49
N GLU A 102 3.96 2.04 -3.63
CA GLU A 102 4.12 3.05 -4.66
C GLU A 102 2.99 4.06 -4.56
N TRP A 103 3.34 5.33 -4.36
CA TRP A 103 2.45 6.47 -4.41
C TRP A 103 2.25 6.88 -5.87
N GLY A 104 1.04 6.73 -6.39
CA GLY A 104 0.72 7.24 -7.71
C GLY A 104 1.55 6.73 -8.89
N ALA A 105 2.34 5.67 -8.75
CA ALA A 105 3.17 4.89 -9.71
C ALA A 105 3.16 5.12 -11.24
N SER A 106 2.10 5.66 -11.83
CA SER A 106 2.00 5.98 -13.27
C SER A 106 1.21 7.27 -13.55
N TYR A 107 0.80 7.95 -12.49
CA TYR A 107 -0.14 9.06 -12.38
C TYR A 107 0.33 10.02 -11.27
N VAL A 108 1.64 10.09 -10.98
CA VAL A 108 2.15 10.89 -9.85
C VAL A 108 1.81 12.38 -10.06
N ASP A 109 1.89 12.84 -11.31
CA ASP A 109 1.41 14.16 -11.77
C ASP A 109 -0.10 14.33 -11.58
N ASP A 110 -0.83 13.22 -11.67
CA ASP A 110 -2.28 13.14 -11.55
C ASP A 110 -2.75 12.89 -10.11
N LEU A 111 -1.89 12.72 -9.10
CA LEU A 111 -2.34 12.62 -7.71
C LEU A 111 -1.91 13.80 -6.86
N ASN A 112 -0.70 14.31 -7.06
CA ASN A 112 -0.14 15.36 -6.24
C ASN A 112 -1.03 16.62 -6.26
N GLY A 113 -1.48 17.05 -5.07
CA GLY A 113 -2.32 18.23 -4.91
C GLY A 113 -3.76 18.11 -5.40
N ARG A 114 -4.23 16.93 -5.86
CA ARG A 114 -5.63 16.77 -6.25
C ARG A 114 -6.57 17.03 -5.08
N PRO A 115 -7.71 17.70 -5.31
CA PRO A 115 -8.65 17.99 -4.25
C PRO A 115 -9.45 16.74 -3.86
N ILE A 116 -9.68 16.62 -2.56
CA ILE A 116 -10.45 15.57 -1.91
C ILE A 116 -11.78 16.19 -1.47
N ASP A 117 -12.87 15.49 -1.73
CA ASP A 117 -14.18 15.90 -1.25
C ASP A 117 -14.24 15.87 0.29
N LYS A 118 -14.85 16.90 0.88
CA LYS A 118 -14.86 17.06 2.35
C LYS A 118 -15.73 16.02 3.03
N GLU A 119 -16.81 15.57 2.38
CA GLU A 119 -17.81 14.67 2.95
C GLU A 119 -17.48 13.21 2.63
N SER A 120 -17.38 12.89 1.34
CA SER A 120 -17.13 11.53 0.85
C SER A 120 -15.68 11.09 0.98
N LYS A 121 -14.74 12.03 1.22
CA LYS A 121 -13.29 11.77 1.30
C LYS A 121 -12.70 11.15 0.02
N LYS A 122 -13.44 11.18 -1.08
CA LYS A 122 -13.00 10.68 -2.38
C LYS A 122 -12.22 11.76 -3.12
N ILE A 123 -11.34 11.34 -4.05
CA ILE A 123 -10.67 12.27 -4.97
C ILE A 123 -11.72 12.83 -5.92
N LEU A 124 -11.74 14.14 -6.11
CA LEU A 124 -12.72 14.76 -7.00
C LEU A 124 -12.39 14.47 -8.48
N GLY A 125 -13.39 13.97 -9.20
CA GLY A 125 -13.35 13.80 -10.66
C GLY A 125 -12.52 12.61 -11.15
N VAL A 126 -12.03 11.73 -10.26
CA VAL A 126 -11.24 10.56 -10.64
C VAL A 126 -11.37 9.43 -9.60
N ALA A 127 -11.38 8.18 -10.08
CA ALA A 127 -11.35 6.97 -9.26
C ALA A 127 -10.09 6.16 -9.58
N ILE A 128 -8.94 6.65 -9.10
CA ILE A 128 -7.64 5.98 -9.25
C ILE A 128 -7.10 5.55 -7.89
N PRO A 129 -6.32 4.47 -7.81
CA PRO A 129 -5.68 4.07 -6.57
C PRO A 129 -4.62 5.11 -6.18
N VAL A 130 -4.57 5.43 -4.89
CA VAL A 130 -3.56 6.35 -4.33
C VAL A 130 -2.26 5.64 -4.00
N LEU A 131 -2.35 4.40 -3.51
CA LEU A 131 -1.20 3.55 -3.18
C LEU A 131 -1.44 2.13 -3.66
N PHE A 132 -0.34 1.42 -3.93
CA PHE A 132 -0.39 -0.02 -4.15
C PHE A 132 0.95 -0.68 -3.87
N ASP A 133 0.95 -2.00 -3.71
CA ASP A 133 2.18 -2.79 -3.49
C ASP A 133 3.18 -2.51 -4.62
N TYR A 134 4.46 -2.25 -4.33
CA TYR A 134 5.43 -2.00 -5.39
C TYR A 134 5.70 -3.26 -6.24
N GLU A 135 5.84 -4.42 -5.60
CA GLU A 135 6.05 -5.72 -6.27
C GLU A 135 4.85 -6.65 -6.09
N ASN A 136 4.84 -7.74 -6.87
CA ASN A 136 3.82 -8.78 -6.82
C ASN A 136 3.97 -9.75 -5.63
N TRP A 137 4.02 -9.24 -4.40
CA TRP A 137 4.30 -10.08 -3.22
C TRP A 137 3.21 -11.08 -2.85
N HIS A 138 1.99 -10.93 -3.39
CA HIS A 138 0.83 -11.75 -3.00
C HIS A 138 0.38 -12.74 -4.08
N GLY A 139 1.23 -13.05 -5.04
CA GLY A 139 0.96 -14.07 -6.06
C GLY A 139 2.01 -14.11 -7.18
N PRO A 140 1.71 -14.76 -8.31
CA PRO A 140 2.59 -14.78 -9.48
C PRO A 140 2.85 -13.37 -10.04
N ALA A 141 4.06 -13.16 -10.57
CA ALA A 141 4.51 -11.84 -11.05
C ALA A 141 3.75 -11.33 -12.29
N ASP A 142 3.12 -12.21 -13.04
CA ASP A 142 2.31 -11.90 -14.23
C ASP A 142 0.83 -11.66 -13.91
N ASN A 143 0.44 -11.76 -12.64
CA ASN A 143 -0.94 -11.64 -12.22
C ASN A 143 -1.22 -10.29 -11.54
N VAL A 144 -2.09 -9.48 -12.14
CA VAL A 144 -2.55 -8.19 -11.60
C VAL A 144 -3.16 -8.32 -10.21
N THR A 145 -3.68 -9.50 -9.83
CA THR A 145 -4.26 -9.73 -8.50
C THR A 145 -3.23 -9.98 -7.40
N SER A 146 -1.95 -9.99 -7.75
CA SER A 146 -0.82 -10.21 -6.82
C SER A 146 -0.42 -8.94 -6.07
N ARG A 147 -1.05 -7.79 -6.39
CA ARG A 147 -0.91 -6.51 -5.70
C ARG A 147 -2.20 -6.17 -4.96
N ASN A 148 -2.11 -5.27 -4.00
CA ASN A 148 -3.24 -4.62 -3.36
C ASN A 148 -3.24 -3.14 -3.73
N TYR A 149 -4.43 -2.58 -3.90
CA TYR A 149 -4.64 -1.22 -4.38
C TYR A 149 -5.53 -0.47 -3.40
N LEU A 150 -5.03 0.64 -2.86
CA LEU A 150 -5.74 1.53 -1.96
C LEU A 150 -6.44 2.64 -2.74
N PHE A 151 -7.73 2.80 -2.51
CA PHE A 151 -8.58 3.87 -2.99
C PHE A 151 -9.11 4.65 -1.79
N LEU A 152 -9.14 5.98 -1.91
CA LEU A 152 -9.73 6.81 -0.86
C LEU A 152 -11.25 6.65 -0.80
N PRO A 153 -11.86 6.68 0.40
CA PRO A 153 -11.22 6.89 1.72
C PRO A 153 -10.30 5.76 2.22
N SER A 154 -10.74 4.51 2.13
CA SER A 154 -10.01 3.37 2.72
C SER A 154 -10.30 2.03 2.06
N ALA A 155 -10.83 2.04 0.84
CA ALA A 155 -11.12 0.82 0.10
C ALA A 155 -9.80 0.19 -0.38
N VAL A 156 -9.60 -1.08 -0.08
CA VAL A 156 -8.44 -1.84 -0.59
C VAL A 156 -8.96 -3.00 -1.40
N VAL A 157 -8.60 -3.03 -2.69
CA VAL A 157 -8.99 -4.08 -3.63
C VAL A 157 -7.76 -4.85 -4.09
N THR A 158 -7.98 -6.11 -4.46
CA THR A 158 -6.92 -6.97 -4.97
C THR A 158 -6.90 -6.99 -6.49
N ASP A 159 -8.02 -6.67 -7.13
CA ASP A 159 -8.14 -6.53 -8.58
C ASP A 159 -8.46 -5.06 -8.90
N PRO A 160 -7.65 -4.37 -9.71
CA PRO A 160 -7.91 -2.97 -10.05
C PRO A 160 -9.21 -2.78 -10.85
N ARG A 161 -9.77 -3.84 -11.45
CA ARG A 161 -11.06 -3.81 -12.15
C ARG A 161 -12.25 -3.76 -11.19
N GLU A 162 -12.04 -4.06 -9.91
CA GLU A 162 -13.03 -4.00 -8.85
C GLU A 162 -13.02 -2.64 -8.13
N ALA A 163 -12.47 -1.59 -8.77
CA ALA A 163 -12.39 -0.26 -8.21
C ALA A 163 -13.79 0.31 -7.83
N PRO A 164 -13.89 1.01 -6.69
CA PRO A 164 -15.15 1.56 -6.15
C PRO A 164 -15.58 2.91 -6.75
#